data_AF-A0A9X3L1A8-F1
#
_entry.id   AF-A0A9X3L1A8-F1
#
_cell.length_a   1.000
_cell.length_b   1.000
_cell.length_c   1.000
_cell.angle_alpha   90.00
_cell.angle_beta   90.00
_cell.angle_gamma   90.00
#
_symmetry.space_group_name_H-M   'P 1'
#
loop_
_entity.id
_entity.type
_entity.pdbx_description
1 polymer ?
#
loop_
_entity_poly.entity_id
_entity_poly.type
_entity_poly.pdbx_seq_one_letter_code
_entity_poly.pdbx_strand_id
1 'polypeptide(L)'
;MVSLHLLATIRHHLRSLIQSNALPRLETYYADLEQRDWARTDISNSSYSEAALSGTLFDYSTVPYPQAADFLQAWIAACPDSYHAHLVLGNFCFGRAADIRGFGWADSVTQDRWIGAALACETAAAALLKAMTLSPRPVAACVTMMQMAAHFKEPYWLRQLFEGKPPKTITEDDVEEPGLMDAALAHLAEYGVPRLQPDQAPQSLPAWLAPRAEHEMEQGKDYWLLRALELRPGHLETLIAYAQYLQPRWGGSYEDIDGLASGPLCETLTEPQRNAIRWIDLWDELSDFPQPEETQAVQSYLS
;
A
#
# COMPACT_ATOMS: atom_id res chain seq x y z
N MET A 1 -16.98 0.01 -8.60
CA MET A 1 -16.56 1.39 -8.91
C MET A 1 -17.17 2.34 -7.87
N VAL A 2 -16.37 3.12 -7.12
CA VAL A 2 -16.90 4.17 -6.22
C VAL A 2 -17.61 5.20 -7.10
N SER A 3 -18.77 5.73 -6.66
CA SER A 3 -19.39 6.87 -7.34
C SER A 3 -18.40 8.04 -7.40
N LEU A 4 -18.04 8.49 -8.60
CA LEU A 4 -17.13 9.64 -8.81
C LEU A 4 -17.59 10.88 -8.04
N HIS A 5 -18.91 11.05 -7.88
CA HIS A 5 -19.50 12.14 -7.10
C HIS A 5 -19.25 12.00 -5.59
N LEU A 6 -19.33 10.78 -5.05
CA LEU A 6 -19.05 10.50 -3.65
C LEU A 6 -17.57 10.77 -3.34
N LEU A 7 -16.66 10.31 -4.19
CA LEU A 7 -15.22 10.52 -3.98
C LEU A 7 -14.84 12.00 -4.08
N ALA A 8 -15.43 12.74 -5.03
CA ALA A 8 -15.25 14.19 -5.12
C ALA A 8 -15.73 14.91 -3.85
N THR A 9 -16.86 14.48 -3.28
CA THR A 9 -17.39 15.03 -2.03
C THR A 9 -16.46 14.76 -0.86
N ILE A 10 -15.95 13.53 -0.74
CA ILE A 10 -14.98 13.15 0.31
C ILE A 10 -13.71 13.98 0.20
N ARG A 11 -13.13 14.09 -1.01
CA ARG A 11 -11.93 14.92 -1.26
C ARG A 11 -12.15 16.37 -0.86
N HIS A 12 -13.26 16.96 -1.28
CA HIS A 12 -13.57 18.35 -0.95
C HIS A 12 -13.67 18.55 0.58
N HIS A 13 -14.35 17.64 1.28
CA HIS A 13 -14.50 17.74 2.73
C HIS A 13 -13.18 17.57 3.47
N LEU A 14 -12.39 16.53 3.15
CA LEU A 14 -11.09 16.30 3.77
C LEU A 14 -10.13 17.47 3.55
N ARG A 15 -10.04 17.98 2.31
CA ARG A 15 -9.20 19.14 1.97
C ARG A 15 -9.60 20.38 2.76
N SER A 16 -10.90 20.60 2.98
CA SER A 16 -11.39 21.71 3.82
C SER A 16 -10.99 21.56 5.30
N LEU A 17 -11.06 20.34 5.84
CA LEU A 17 -10.62 20.05 7.22
C LEU A 17 -9.11 20.25 7.40
N ILE A 18 -8.31 19.85 6.42
CA ILE A 18 -6.85 20.03 6.39
C ILE A 18 -6.50 21.53 6.33
N GLN A 19 -7.12 22.28 5.41
CA GLN A 19 -6.89 23.72 5.27
C GLN A 19 -7.23 24.52 6.53
N SER A 20 -8.24 24.08 7.28
CA SER A 20 -8.63 24.68 8.56
C SER A 20 -7.88 24.12 9.77
N ASN A 21 -6.92 23.21 9.55
CA ASN A 21 -6.18 22.49 10.59
C ASN A 21 -7.09 21.85 11.66
N ALA A 22 -8.26 21.36 11.25
CA ALA A 22 -9.30 20.85 12.14
C ALA A 22 -9.09 19.37 12.50
N LEU A 23 -7.93 19.03 13.08
CA LEU A 23 -7.51 17.64 13.33
C LEU A 23 -8.56 16.79 14.09
N PRO A 24 -9.23 17.27 15.17
CA PRO A 24 -10.24 16.46 15.86
C PRO A 24 -11.46 16.13 14.97
N ARG A 25 -11.82 17.03 14.05
CA ARG A 25 -12.91 16.80 13.10
C ARG A 25 -12.48 15.85 11.98
N LEU A 26 -11.21 15.92 11.58
CA LEU A 26 -10.61 14.97 10.65
C LEU A 26 -10.65 13.55 11.20
N GLU A 27 -10.27 13.36 12.46
CA GLU A 27 -10.37 12.07 13.18
C GLU A 27 -11.79 11.51 13.18
N THR A 28 -12.75 12.35 13.57
CA THR A 28 -14.17 11.94 13.64
C THR A 28 -14.69 11.53 12.26
N TYR A 29 -14.33 12.30 11.22
CA TYR A 29 -14.76 12.02 9.85
C TYR A 29 -14.18 10.70 9.31
N TYR A 30 -12.92 10.39 9.61
CA TYR A 30 -12.32 9.11 9.24
C TYR A 30 -12.95 7.94 10.00
N ALA A 31 -13.20 8.08 11.30
CA ALA A 31 -13.88 7.05 12.09
C ALA A 31 -15.29 6.76 11.54
N ASP A 32 -16.02 7.81 11.11
CA ASP A 32 -17.33 7.66 10.48
C ASP A 32 -17.24 6.98 9.10
N LEU A 33 -16.19 7.24 8.32
CA LEU A 33 -15.94 6.56 7.05
C LEU A 33 -15.61 5.08 7.26
N GLU A 34 -14.71 4.77 8.18
CA GLU A 34 -14.32 3.40 8.53
C GLU A 34 -15.53 2.62 9.05
N GLN A 35 -16.31 3.19 9.97
CA GLN A 35 -17.49 2.52 10.53
C GLN A 35 -18.56 2.26 9.47
N ARG A 36 -18.78 3.21 8.54
CA ARG A 36 -19.66 2.98 7.40
C ARG A 36 -19.12 1.88 6.51
N ASP A 37 -17.83 1.89 6.20
CA ASP A 37 -17.22 0.85 5.39
C ASP A 37 -17.34 -0.53 6.03
N TRP A 38 -17.13 -0.63 7.34
CA TRP A 38 -17.24 -1.86 8.09
C TRP A 38 -18.66 -2.42 8.10
N ALA A 39 -19.68 -1.56 8.18
CA ALA A 39 -21.08 -1.95 8.19
C ALA A 39 -21.62 -2.34 6.81
N ARG A 40 -20.85 -2.14 5.73
CA ARG A 40 -21.32 -2.42 4.37
C ARG A 40 -21.33 -3.92 4.06
N THR A 41 -22.36 -4.29 3.30
CA THR A 41 -22.60 -5.65 2.81
C THR A 41 -22.70 -5.73 1.29
N ASP A 42 -22.57 -4.60 0.59
CA ASP A 42 -22.66 -4.52 -0.87
C ASP A 42 -21.30 -4.61 -1.58
N ILE A 43 -21.34 -4.78 -2.91
CA ILE A 43 -20.17 -4.94 -3.77
C ILE A 43 -19.53 -3.63 -4.24
N SER A 44 -20.01 -2.46 -3.78
CA SER A 44 -19.42 -1.20 -4.24
C SER A 44 -18.01 -1.02 -3.67
N ASN A 45 -17.16 -0.21 -4.30
CA ASN A 45 -15.78 -0.02 -3.82
C ASN A 45 -15.78 0.70 -2.46
N SER A 46 -14.75 0.49 -1.63
CA SER A 46 -14.61 1.23 -0.38
C SER A 46 -14.34 2.70 -0.64
N SER A 47 -15.21 3.57 -0.15
CA SER A 47 -14.90 5.00 -0.08
C SER A 47 -13.88 5.31 1.02
N TYR A 48 -13.67 4.39 1.97
CA TYR A 48 -12.74 4.57 3.09
C TYR A 48 -11.30 4.29 2.66
N SER A 49 -11.03 3.17 1.97
CA SER A 49 -9.70 2.83 1.45
C SER A 49 -9.16 3.95 0.54
N GLU A 50 -10.00 4.45 -0.38
CA GLU A 50 -9.69 5.61 -1.23
C GLU A 50 -9.46 6.90 -0.41
N ALA A 51 -10.22 7.09 0.67
CA ALA A 51 -10.06 8.24 1.55
C ALA A 51 -8.75 8.21 2.35
N ALA A 52 -8.21 7.03 2.61
CA ALA A 52 -6.94 6.83 3.31
C ALA A 52 -5.72 7.05 2.40
N LEU A 53 -5.91 7.22 1.08
CA LEU A 53 -4.84 7.57 0.16
C LEU A 53 -4.49 9.05 0.27
N SER A 54 -3.20 9.35 0.35
CA SER A 54 -2.70 10.73 0.51
C SER A 54 -3.14 11.69 -0.61
N GLY A 55 -3.33 11.19 -1.84
CA GLY A 55 -3.85 11.99 -2.97
C GLY A 55 -5.32 12.40 -2.84
N THR A 56 -6.07 11.79 -1.92
CA THR A 56 -7.41 12.26 -1.57
C THR A 56 -7.32 13.50 -0.66
N LEU A 57 -6.38 13.50 0.28
CA LEU A 57 -6.14 14.59 1.22
C LEU A 57 -5.49 15.81 0.56
N PHE A 58 -4.54 15.57 -0.35
CA PHE A 58 -3.73 16.62 -0.97
C PHE A 58 -3.94 16.68 -2.46
N ASP A 59 -3.88 17.89 -3.00
CA ASP A 59 -3.80 18.11 -4.44
C ASP A 59 -2.35 18.37 -4.83
N TYR A 60 -1.64 17.33 -5.26
CA TYR A 60 -0.21 17.42 -5.52
C TYR A 60 0.15 18.31 -6.72
N SER A 61 -0.82 18.80 -7.50
CA SER A 61 -0.56 19.86 -8.48
C SER A 61 -0.40 21.25 -7.82
N THR A 62 -0.77 21.38 -6.54
CA THR A 62 -0.74 22.65 -5.79
C THR A 62 -0.05 22.55 -4.44
N VAL A 63 0.03 21.35 -3.85
CA VAL A 63 0.64 21.07 -2.55
C VAL A 63 1.92 20.26 -2.78
N PRO A 64 3.11 20.81 -2.51
CA PRO A 64 4.36 20.07 -2.59
C PRO A 64 4.39 18.88 -1.61
N TYR A 65 5.06 17.78 -1.99
CA TYR A 65 5.15 16.60 -1.13
C TYR A 65 5.75 16.87 0.26
N PRO A 66 6.82 17.69 0.42
CA PRO A 66 7.32 18.04 1.74
C PRO A 66 6.27 18.71 2.63
N GLN A 67 5.44 19.60 2.07
CA GLN A 67 4.38 20.26 2.83
C GLN A 67 3.28 19.27 3.26
N ALA A 68 2.95 18.30 2.40
CA ALA A 68 2.04 17.22 2.77
C ALA A 68 2.62 16.35 3.91
N ALA A 69 3.90 16.02 3.85
CA ALA A 69 4.58 15.27 4.89
C ALA A 69 4.62 16.02 6.23
N ASP A 70 4.92 17.31 6.22
CA ASP A 70 4.90 18.17 7.41
C ASP A 70 3.51 18.15 8.09
N PHE A 71 2.43 18.23 7.30
CA PHE A 71 1.07 18.11 7.83
C PHE A 71 0.82 16.75 8.47
N LEU A 72 1.21 15.65 7.81
CA LEU A 72 1.00 14.30 8.34
C LEU A 72 1.78 14.07 9.63
N GLN A 73 3.01 14.58 9.73
CA GLN A 73 3.80 14.55 10.95
C GLN A 73 3.17 15.39 12.06
N ALA A 74 2.67 16.59 11.74
CA ALA A 74 1.97 17.44 12.72
C ALA A 74 0.67 16.78 13.21
N TRP A 75 -0.05 16.08 12.34
CA TRP A 75 -1.24 15.32 12.71
C TRP A 75 -0.90 14.19 13.68
N ILE A 76 0.13 13.40 13.41
CA ILE A 76 0.62 12.37 14.34
C ILE A 76 1.10 12.98 15.66
N ALA A 77 1.83 14.10 15.63
CA ALA A 77 2.31 14.76 16.84
C ALA A 77 1.15 15.25 17.73
N ALA A 78 0.07 15.74 17.13
CA ALA A 78 -1.12 16.18 17.85
C ALA A 78 -2.02 15.01 18.30
N CYS A 79 -2.04 13.92 17.54
CA CYS A 79 -2.88 12.75 17.77
C CYS A 79 -2.04 11.45 17.66
N PRO A 80 -1.12 11.18 18.60
CA PRO A 80 -0.17 10.07 18.49
C PRO A 80 -0.83 8.68 18.47
N ASP A 81 -2.03 8.58 19.02
CA ASP A 81 -2.85 7.37 19.07
C ASP A 81 -3.90 7.30 17.96
N SER A 82 -3.85 8.20 16.96
CA SER A 82 -4.72 8.14 15.78
C SER A 82 -4.33 7.00 14.85
N TYR A 83 -5.19 5.99 14.73
CA TYR A 83 -5.05 4.95 13.71
C TYR A 83 -4.94 5.55 12.30
N HIS A 84 -5.78 6.52 11.98
CA HIS A 84 -5.90 7.08 10.62
C HIS A 84 -4.69 7.93 10.23
N ALA A 85 -4.13 8.72 11.15
CA ALA A 85 -2.93 9.52 10.89
C ALA A 85 -1.74 8.62 10.50
N HIS A 86 -1.54 7.53 11.25
CA HIS A 86 -0.49 6.54 10.95
C HIS A 86 -0.78 5.75 9.65
N LEU A 87 -2.03 5.36 9.40
CA LEU A 87 -2.42 4.70 8.15
C LEU A 87 -2.14 5.58 6.93
N VAL A 88 -2.53 6.86 6.99
CA VAL A 88 -2.35 7.80 5.89
C VAL A 88 -0.87 8.12 5.67
N LEU A 89 -0.07 8.23 6.73
CA LEU A 89 1.39 8.35 6.60
C LEU A 89 1.99 7.11 5.92
N GLY A 90 1.54 5.91 6.30
CA GLY A 90 1.94 4.66 5.65
C GLY A 90 1.64 4.67 4.14
N ASN A 91 0.40 5.01 3.77
CA ASN A 91 -0.01 5.14 2.37
C ASN A 91 0.73 6.25 1.63
N PHE A 92 1.04 7.37 2.29
CA PHE A 92 1.86 8.44 1.72
C PHE A 92 3.25 7.91 1.35
N CYS A 93 3.96 7.31 2.30
CA CYS A 93 5.31 6.81 2.09
C CYS A 93 5.35 5.70 1.03
N PHE A 94 4.39 4.76 1.06
CA PHE A 94 4.28 3.72 0.04
C PHE A 94 3.99 4.29 -1.36
N GLY A 95 3.07 5.25 -1.47
CA GLY A 95 2.81 5.94 -2.74
C GLY A 95 4.05 6.66 -3.27
N ARG A 96 4.82 7.30 -2.39
CA ARG A 96 6.09 7.94 -2.76
C ARG A 96 7.16 6.94 -3.16
N ALA A 97 7.18 5.73 -2.61
CA ALA A 97 8.08 4.67 -3.06
C ALA A 97 7.88 4.34 -4.55
N ALA A 98 6.61 4.28 -5.00
CA ALA A 98 6.26 4.11 -6.40
C ALA A 98 6.72 5.31 -7.27
N ASP A 99 6.54 6.54 -6.78
CA ASP A 99 7.01 7.75 -7.49
C ASP A 99 8.54 7.82 -7.60
N ILE A 100 9.27 7.44 -6.53
CA ILE A 100 10.74 7.38 -6.50
C ILE A 100 11.26 6.34 -7.49
N ARG A 101 10.69 5.13 -7.50
CA ARG A 101 11.01 4.08 -8.48
C ARG A 101 10.73 4.57 -9.90
N GLY A 102 9.60 5.25 -10.08
CA GLY A 102 9.10 5.71 -11.37
C GLY A 102 8.36 4.62 -12.16
N PHE A 103 7.83 5.00 -13.33
CA PHE A 103 6.96 4.15 -14.16
C PHE A 103 7.71 3.31 -15.21
N GLY A 104 9.05 3.29 -15.17
CA GLY A 104 9.87 2.51 -16.10
C GLY A 104 9.84 1.01 -15.82
N TRP A 105 10.22 0.23 -16.84
CA TRP A 105 10.50 -1.20 -16.70
C TRP A 105 11.59 -1.44 -15.65
N ALA A 106 11.54 -2.57 -14.95
CA ALA A 106 12.39 -2.82 -13.79
C ALA A 106 13.90 -2.74 -14.08
N ASP A 107 14.32 -3.12 -15.28
CA ASP A 107 15.70 -3.06 -15.78
C ASP A 107 16.17 -1.65 -16.15
N SER A 108 15.24 -0.69 -16.30
CA SER A 108 15.52 0.72 -16.57
C SER A 108 15.63 1.59 -15.31
N VAL A 109 15.31 1.04 -14.14
CA VAL A 109 15.32 1.77 -12.86
C VAL A 109 16.72 1.71 -12.24
N THR A 110 17.28 2.87 -11.93
CA THR A 110 18.62 3.01 -11.35
C THR A 110 18.65 2.52 -9.90
N GLN A 111 19.85 2.12 -9.43
CA GLN A 111 20.00 1.52 -8.09
C GLN A 111 19.67 2.51 -6.96
N ASP A 112 19.99 3.80 -7.10
CA ASP A 112 19.62 4.86 -6.15
C ASP A 112 18.10 5.00 -6.00
N ARG A 113 17.33 4.82 -7.08
CA ARG A 113 15.86 4.82 -7.03
C ARG A 113 15.31 3.59 -6.35
N TRP A 114 15.89 2.42 -6.60
CA TRP A 114 15.51 1.20 -5.89
C TRP A 114 15.76 1.32 -4.38
N ILE A 115 16.92 1.84 -3.99
CA ILE A 115 17.24 2.10 -2.58
C ILE A 115 16.28 3.15 -2.02
N GLY A 116 16.05 4.27 -2.71
CA GLY A 116 15.12 5.31 -2.26
C GLY A 116 13.69 4.78 -2.07
N ALA A 117 13.19 3.95 -2.98
CA ALA A 117 11.89 3.30 -2.83
C ALA A 117 11.85 2.35 -1.62
N ALA A 118 12.90 1.54 -1.42
CA ALA A 118 13.01 0.65 -0.27
C ALA A 118 13.03 1.44 1.06
N LEU A 119 13.77 2.54 1.13
CA LEU A 119 13.81 3.42 2.30
C LEU A 119 12.43 4.06 2.59
N ALA A 120 11.67 4.40 1.56
CA ALA A 120 10.31 4.89 1.73
C ALA A 120 9.37 3.78 2.26
N CYS A 121 9.54 2.53 1.80
CA CYS A 121 8.83 1.37 2.31
C CYS A 121 9.15 1.06 3.78
N GLU A 122 10.37 1.33 4.26
CA GLU A 122 10.72 1.19 5.68
C GLU A 122 9.85 2.08 6.56
N THR A 123 9.78 3.37 6.22
CA THR A 123 8.93 4.35 6.93
C THR A 123 7.46 3.99 6.80
N ALA A 124 7.02 3.57 5.61
CA ALA A 124 5.64 3.12 5.38
C ALA A 124 5.28 1.97 6.33
N ALA A 125 6.12 0.93 6.39
CA ALA A 125 5.88 -0.25 7.21
C ALA A 125 5.84 0.09 8.71
N ALA A 126 6.73 0.98 9.18
CA ALA A 126 6.75 1.40 10.58
C ALA A 126 5.43 2.11 10.96
N ALA A 127 4.96 3.03 10.11
CA ALA A 127 3.69 3.72 10.32
C ALA A 127 2.49 2.75 10.26
N LEU A 128 2.48 1.81 9.32
CA LEU A 128 1.42 0.80 9.20
C LEU A 128 1.37 -0.16 10.40
N LEU A 129 2.51 -0.61 10.91
CA LEU A 129 2.55 -1.42 12.14
C LEU A 129 2.05 -0.62 13.34
N LYS A 130 2.44 0.66 13.47
CA LYS A 130 1.91 1.53 14.53
C LYS A 130 0.39 1.66 14.40
N ALA A 131 -0.13 1.87 13.19
CA ALA A 131 -1.57 1.89 12.94
C ALA A 131 -2.25 0.57 13.38
N MET A 132 -1.66 -0.58 13.09
CA MET A 132 -2.16 -1.90 13.51
C MET A 132 -2.19 -2.10 15.03
N THR A 133 -1.42 -1.35 15.81
CA THR A 133 -1.51 -1.37 17.29
C THR A 133 -2.67 -0.53 17.84
N LEU A 134 -3.21 0.39 17.04
CA LEU A 134 -4.15 1.42 17.48
C LEU A 134 -5.60 1.12 17.09
N SER A 135 -5.84 0.19 16.17
CA SER A 135 -7.18 -0.20 15.74
C SER A 135 -7.42 -1.69 15.97
N PRO A 136 -8.63 -2.09 16.42
CA PRO A 136 -9.02 -3.50 16.46
C PRO A 136 -9.37 -4.06 15.07
N ARG A 137 -9.41 -3.22 14.03
CA ARG A 137 -9.84 -3.59 12.67
C ARG A 137 -8.90 -3.04 11.59
N PRO A 138 -7.57 -3.26 11.67
CA PRO A 138 -6.60 -2.56 10.82
C PRO A 138 -6.51 -3.14 9.39
N VAL A 139 -7.63 -3.56 8.79
CA VAL A 139 -7.68 -4.23 7.48
C VAL A 139 -7.00 -3.39 6.40
N ALA A 140 -7.25 -2.08 6.35
CA ALA A 140 -6.61 -1.20 5.38
C ALA A 140 -5.09 -1.17 5.53
N ALA A 141 -4.57 -1.23 6.78
CA ALA A 141 -3.13 -1.27 7.00
C ALA A 141 -2.52 -2.60 6.54
N CYS A 142 -3.22 -3.72 6.75
CA CYS A 142 -2.80 -5.03 6.26
C CYS A 142 -2.79 -5.08 4.73
N VAL A 143 -3.80 -4.50 4.07
CA VAL A 143 -3.87 -4.40 2.61
C VAL A 143 -2.70 -3.57 2.08
N THR A 144 -2.41 -2.40 2.65
CA THR A 144 -1.25 -1.61 2.21
C THR A 144 0.06 -2.38 2.41
N MET A 145 0.21 -3.10 3.53
CA MET A 145 1.40 -3.91 3.79
C MET A 145 1.55 -5.08 2.79
N MET A 146 0.44 -5.72 2.42
CA MET A 146 0.38 -6.74 1.36
C MET A 146 0.85 -6.18 0.02
N GLN A 147 0.29 -5.03 -0.40
CA GLN A 147 0.64 -4.39 -1.67
C GLN A 147 2.11 -3.95 -1.68
N MET A 148 2.59 -3.40 -0.58
CA MET A 148 3.99 -3.02 -0.41
C MET A 148 4.92 -4.24 -0.50
N ALA A 149 4.61 -5.32 0.23
CA ALA A 149 5.39 -6.56 0.19
C ALA A 149 5.39 -7.19 -1.22
N ALA A 150 4.27 -7.11 -1.95
CA ALA A 150 4.19 -7.61 -3.32
C ALA A 150 5.00 -6.75 -4.30
N HIS A 151 5.01 -5.43 -4.13
CA HIS A 151 5.65 -4.49 -5.06
C HIS A 151 7.14 -4.28 -4.80
N PHE A 152 7.55 -4.24 -3.53
CA PHE A 152 8.90 -3.84 -3.11
C PHE A 152 9.57 -4.80 -2.14
N LYS A 153 8.94 -5.94 -1.82
CA LYS A 153 9.32 -6.83 -0.70
C LYS A 153 9.18 -6.13 0.65
N GLU A 154 9.38 -6.89 1.72
CA GLU A 154 9.31 -6.35 3.07
C GLU A 154 10.63 -5.73 3.51
N PRO A 155 10.56 -4.66 4.32
CA PRO A 155 11.74 -4.10 4.96
C PRO A 155 12.56 -5.14 5.75
N TYR A 156 13.88 -5.00 5.69
CA TYR A 156 14.81 -5.87 6.41
C TYR A 156 14.50 -5.94 7.92
N TRP A 157 14.35 -4.78 8.57
CA TRP A 157 14.06 -4.71 10.01
C TRP A 157 12.75 -5.43 10.39
N LEU A 158 11.75 -5.43 9.49
CA LEU A 158 10.48 -6.12 9.72
C LEU A 158 10.65 -7.64 9.68
N ARG A 159 11.44 -8.15 8.73
CA ARG A 159 11.79 -9.59 8.69
C ARG A 159 12.49 -10.02 9.98
N GLN A 160 13.41 -9.20 10.52
CA GLN A 160 14.07 -9.49 11.80
C GLN A 160 13.09 -9.60 12.96
N LEU A 161 12.06 -8.74 13.02
CA LEU A 161 11.02 -8.84 14.05
C LEU A 161 10.24 -10.16 13.96
N PHE A 162 9.94 -10.65 12.75
CA PHE A 162 9.30 -11.96 12.57
C PHE A 162 10.21 -13.12 13.00
N GLU A 163 11.53 -12.96 12.92
CA GLU A 163 12.51 -13.90 13.47
C GLU A 163 12.68 -13.79 15.01
N GLY A 164 11.93 -12.90 15.67
CA GLY A 164 12.06 -12.64 17.10
C GLY A 164 13.34 -11.89 17.49
N LYS A 165 13.99 -11.21 16.54
CA LYS A 165 15.20 -10.42 16.76
C LYS A 165 14.84 -8.93 16.70
N PRO A 166 15.18 -8.12 17.72
CA PRO A 166 15.02 -6.67 17.61
C PRO A 166 15.96 -6.15 16.51
N PRO A 167 15.48 -5.27 15.61
CA PRO A 167 16.30 -4.80 14.51
C PRO A 167 17.43 -3.92 15.01
N LYS A 168 18.65 -4.21 14.57
CA LYS A 168 19.84 -3.40 14.91
C LYS A 168 20.07 -2.27 13.92
N THR A 169 19.71 -2.50 12.67
CA THR A 169 19.77 -1.56 11.56
C THR A 169 18.42 -1.53 10.87
N ILE A 170 18.14 -0.45 10.15
CA ILE A 170 16.91 -0.28 9.37
C ILE A 170 17.04 -1.01 8.04
N THR A 171 18.13 -0.70 7.32
CA THR A 171 18.53 -1.31 6.06
C THR A 171 19.48 -2.48 6.28
N GLU A 172 19.49 -3.42 5.33
CA GLU A 172 20.58 -4.39 5.18
C GLU A 172 21.85 -3.63 4.73
N ASP A 173 23.00 -3.86 5.39
CA ASP A 173 24.22 -3.02 5.30
C ASP A 173 25.03 -3.17 3.99
N ASP A 174 24.38 -3.24 2.82
CA ASP A 174 25.04 -3.64 1.56
C ASP A 174 25.30 -2.50 0.56
N VAL A 175 25.13 -1.22 0.95
CA VAL A 175 25.39 -0.09 0.05
C VAL A 175 26.85 0.35 0.14
N GLU A 176 27.74 -0.35 -0.55
CA GLU A 176 29.18 -0.07 -0.56
C GLU A 176 29.58 1.05 -1.55
N GLU A 177 28.74 1.36 -2.53
CA GLU A 177 29.07 2.35 -3.57
C GLU A 177 29.05 3.79 -3.02
N PRO A 178 30.16 4.55 -3.13
CA PRO A 178 30.23 5.93 -2.64
C PRO A 178 29.19 6.85 -3.29
N GLY A 179 28.43 7.58 -2.47
CA GLY A 179 27.43 8.55 -2.93
C GLY A 179 26.07 7.96 -3.32
N LEU A 180 25.95 6.62 -3.42
CA LEU A 180 24.71 5.97 -3.80
C LEU A 180 23.60 6.17 -2.75
N MET A 181 23.95 6.07 -1.47
CA MET A 181 23.03 6.36 -0.36
C MET A 181 22.61 7.84 -0.33
N ASP A 182 23.51 8.77 -0.63
CA ASP A 182 23.19 10.19 -0.68
C ASP A 182 22.20 10.51 -1.82
N ALA A 183 22.37 9.87 -2.98
CA ALA A 183 21.43 9.96 -4.09
C ALA A 183 20.05 9.38 -3.72
N ALA A 184 20.01 8.22 -3.06
CA ALA A 184 18.77 7.64 -2.57
C ALA A 184 18.05 8.55 -1.56
N LEU A 185 18.81 9.16 -0.63
CA LEU A 185 18.29 10.13 0.33
C LEU A 185 17.79 11.42 -0.33
N ALA A 186 18.40 11.85 -1.42
CA ALA A 186 17.93 12.99 -2.20
C ALA A 186 16.54 12.74 -2.80
N HIS A 187 16.26 11.52 -3.29
CA HIS A 187 14.92 11.13 -3.74
C HIS A 187 13.90 11.19 -2.60
N LEU A 188 14.24 10.70 -1.40
CA LEU A 188 13.34 10.81 -0.24
C LEU A 188 13.00 12.28 0.06
N ALA A 189 14.01 13.14 0.05
CA ALA A 189 13.84 14.57 0.32
C ALA A 189 12.96 15.26 -0.74
N GLU A 190 13.14 14.94 -2.03
CA GLU A 190 12.31 15.44 -3.14
C GLU A 190 10.82 15.13 -2.90
N TYR A 191 10.54 13.91 -2.47
CA TYR A 191 9.18 13.41 -2.23
C TYR A 191 8.70 13.61 -0.78
N GLY A 192 9.44 14.36 0.05
CA GLY A 192 9.06 14.65 1.43
C GLY A 192 8.96 13.41 2.34
N VAL A 193 9.54 12.28 1.97
CA VAL A 193 9.46 11.06 2.78
C VAL A 193 10.49 11.15 3.92
N PRO A 194 10.07 11.08 5.20
CA PRO A 194 11.02 11.07 6.30
C PRO A 194 11.79 9.75 6.30
N ARG A 195 13.12 9.83 6.48
CA ARG A 195 13.99 8.66 6.68
C ARG A 195 13.72 8.07 8.06
N LEU A 196 13.27 6.82 8.11
CA LEU A 196 13.13 6.08 9.36
C LEU A 196 14.49 5.96 10.07
N GLN A 197 14.56 6.39 11.33
CA GLN A 197 15.74 6.24 12.17
C GLN A 197 15.67 4.94 13.00
N PRO A 198 16.81 4.31 13.36
CA PRO A 198 16.83 3.09 14.17
C PRO A 198 16.04 3.17 15.49
N ASP A 199 16.06 4.31 16.17
CA ASP A 199 15.34 4.55 17.43
C ASP A 199 13.82 4.75 17.23
N GLN A 200 13.39 4.99 15.99
CA GLN A 200 11.99 5.11 15.59
C GLN A 200 11.41 3.77 15.10
N ALA A 201 12.25 2.77 14.82
CA ALA A 201 11.78 1.46 14.37
C ALA A 201 10.96 0.75 15.46
N PRO A 202 9.85 0.11 15.09
CA PRO A 202 9.15 -0.80 16.00
C PRO A 202 10.09 -1.87 16.56
N GLN A 203 10.04 -2.07 17.87
CA GLN A 203 10.86 -3.08 18.57
C GLN A 203 10.13 -4.41 18.76
N SER A 204 8.85 -4.47 18.41
CA SER A 204 8.01 -5.67 18.48
C SER A 204 6.87 -5.57 17.48
N LEU A 205 6.36 -6.72 17.05
CA LEU A 205 5.16 -6.80 16.23
C LEU A 205 3.91 -6.50 17.07
N PRO A 206 2.84 -5.93 16.47
CA PRO A 206 1.52 -5.90 17.10
C PRO A 206 1.12 -7.26 17.66
N ALA A 207 0.66 -7.30 18.91
CA ALA A 207 0.45 -8.54 19.66
C ALA A 207 -0.58 -9.52 19.04
N TRP A 208 -1.47 -9.02 18.18
CA TRP A 208 -2.47 -9.83 17.50
C TRP A 208 -1.93 -10.52 16.23
N LEU A 209 -0.77 -10.10 15.73
CA LEU A 209 -0.18 -10.73 14.54
C LEU A 209 0.31 -12.13 14.90
N ALA A 210 -0.16 -13.12 14.13
CA ALA A 210 0.33 -14.48 14.26
C ALA A 210 1.82 -14.54 13.88
N PRO A 211 2.63 -15.40 14.54
CA PRO A 211 4.00 -15.66 14.11
C PRO A 211 4.02 -16.22 12.70
N ARG A 212 5.15 -16.06 12.00
CA ARG A 212 5.39 -16.69 10.70
C ARG A 212 6.08 -18.03 10.87
N ALA A 213 5.62 -19.01 10.10
CA ALA A 213 6.42 -20.21 9.87
C ALA A 213 7.59 -19.88 8.94
N GLU A 214 8.68 -20.66 9.02
CA GLU A 214 9.91 -20.45 8.24
C GLU A 214 9.64 -20.37 6.73
N HIS A 215 8.74 -21.21 6.20
CA HIS A 215 8.38 -21.22 4.78
C HIS A 215 7.53 -20.02 4.34
N GLU A 216 6.95 -19.26 5.28
CA GLU A 216 6.16 -18.05 5.01
C GLU A 216 7.03 -16.79 5.00
N MET A 217 8.31 -16.88 5.42
CA MET A 217 9.19 -15.71 5.55
C MET A 217 9.43 -15.00 4.22
N GLU A 218 9.47 -15.74 3.11
CA GLU A 218 9.60 -15.20 1.76
C GLU A 218 8.24 -14.90 1.10
N GLN A 219 7.13 -15.20 1.78
CA GLN A 219 5.75 -15.06 1.28
C GLN A 219 5.04 -13.88 1.95
N GLY A 220 5.73 -12.74 2.07
CA GLY A 220 5.23 -11.56 2.80
C GLY A 220 3.84 -11.10 2.34
N LYS A 221 3.60 -11.04 1.03
CA LYS A 221 2.28 -10.66 0.48
C LYS A 221 1.17 -11.61 0.94
N ASP A 222 1.43 -12.92 0.96
CA ASP A 222 0.43 -13.94 1.31
C ASP A 222 0.14 -13.90 2.81
N TYR A 223 1.16 -13.69 3.64
CA TYR A 223 0.99 -13.46 5.07
C TYR A 223 0.05 -12.28 5.34
N TRP A 224 0.29 -11.12 4.72
CA TRP A 224 -0.52 -9.92 4.95
C TRP A 224 -1.94 -10.04 4.40
N LEU A 225 -2.13 -10.76 3.28
CA LEU A 225 -3.45 -11.15 2.77
C LEU A 225 -4.23 -11.94 3.83
N LEU A 226 -3.63 -12.97 4.40
CA LEU A 226 -4.28 -13.82 5.40
C LEU A 226 -4.64 -13.04 6.66
N ARG A 227 -3.75 -12.16 7.15
CA ARG A 227 -4.07 -11.28 8.30
C ARG A 227 -5.24 -10.35 8.01
N ALA A 228 -5.35 -9.80 6.79
CA ALA A 228 -6.49 -8.98 6.40
C ALA A 228 -7.79 -9.80 6.36
N LEU A 229 -7.76 -11.02 5.83
CA LEU A 229 -8.93 -11.89 5.70
C LEU A 229 -9.37 -12.54 7.03
N GLU A 230 -8.47 -12.72 7.99
CA GLU A 230 -8.82 -13.11 9.36
C GLU A 230 -9.66 -12.04 10.06
N LEU A 231 -9.31 -10.76 9.83
CA LEU A 231 -10.06 -9.62 10.37
C LEU A 231 -11.38 -9.42 9.64
N ARG A 232 -11.41 -9.62 8.31
CA ARG A 232 -12.59 -9.45 7.47
C ARG A 232 -12.67 -10.54 6.39
N PRO A 233 -13.26 -11.71 6.71
CA PRO A 233 -13.40 -12.79 5.74
C PRO A 233 -14.18 -12.37 4.49
N GLY A 234 -13.72 -12.79 3.32
CA GLY A 234 -14.36 -12.46 2.04
C GLY A 234 -14.30 -10.98 1.69
N HIS A 235 -13.34 -10.21 2.22
CA HIS A 235 -13.20 -8.80 1.86
C HIS A 235 -12.78 -8.65 0.39
N LEU A 236 -13.75 -8.34 -0.48
CA LEU A 236 -13.56 -8.29 -1.93
C LEU A 236 -12.46 -7.33 -2.36
N GLU A 237 -12.35 -6.15 -1.75
CA GLU A 237 -11.33 -5.17 -2.11
C GLU A 237 -9.91 -5.69 -1.85
N THR A 238 -9.71 -6.41 -0.72
CA THR A 238 -8.43 -7.08 -0.43
C THR A 238 -8.09 -8.12 -1.50
N LEU A 239 -9.07 -8.95 -1.89
CA LEU A 239 -8.87 -10.01 -2.87
C LEU A 239 -8.59 -9.45 -4.27
N ILE A 240 -9.28 -8.37 -4.67
CA ILE A 240 -8.99 -7.66 -5.94
C ILE A 240 -7.60 -7.04 -5.90
N ALA A 241 -7.23 -6.38 -4.79
CA ALA A 241 -5.90 -5.80 -4.64
C ALA A 241 -4.79 -6.87 -4.70
N TYR A 242 -5.02 -8.05 -4.14
CA TYR A 242 -4.11 -9.19 -4.23
C TYR A 242 -4.01 -9.75 -5.66
N ALA A 243 -5.14 -9.90 -6.36
CA ALA A 243 -5.18 -10.41 -7.74
C ALA A 243 -4.37 -9.53 -8.72
N GLN A 244 -4.28 -8.22 -8.49
CA GLN A 244 -3.41 -7.33 -9.29
C GLN A 244 -1.94 -7.78 -9.26
N TYR A 245 -1.48 -8.34 -8.14
CA TYR A 245 -0.11 -8.85 -7.97
C TYR A 245 0.04 -10.33 -8.34
N LEU A 246 -1.00 -10.95 -8.90
CA LEU A 246 -0.92 -12.26 -9.54
C LEU A 246 -0.79 -12.16 -11.07
N GLN A 247 -0.82 -10.95 -11.65
CA GLN A 247 -0.60 -10.77 -13.08
C GLN A 247 0.82 -11.19 -13.49
N PRO A 248 1.03 -11.60 -14.76
CA PRO A 248 2.33 -12.09 -15.25
C PRO A 248 3.52 -11.16 -14.96
N ARG A 249 3.33 -9.84 -15.04
CA ARG A 249 4.37 -8.85 -14.73
C ARG A 249 4.89 -8.88 -13.28
N TRP A 250 4.14 -9.50 -12.37
CA TRP A 250 4.50 -9.69 -10.96
C TRP A 250 4.96 -11.13 -10.67
N GLY A 251 5.13 -11.96 -11.70
CA GLY A 251 5.57 -13.36 -11.57
C GLY A 251 4.47 -14.36 -11.27
N GLY A 252 3.20 -13.96 -11.36
CA GLY A 252 2.05 -14.88 -11.33
C GLY A 252 1.56 -15.26 -12.73
N SER A 253 0.32 -15.69 -12.84
CA SER A 253 -0.35 -16.09 -14.08
C SER A 253 -1.85 -15.77 -14.05
N TYR A 254 -2.50 -15.77 -15.23
CA TYR A 254 -3.95 -15.65 -15.29
C TYR A 254 -4.65 -16.87 -14.67
N GLU A 255 -4.02 -18.05 -14.73
CA GLU A 255 -4.46 -19.24 -14.02
C GLU A 255 -4.42 -19.07 -12.50
N ASP A 256 -3.45 -18.34 -11.94
CA ASP A 256 -3.41 -18.02 -10.51
C ASP A 256 -4.57 -17.10 -10.11
N ILE A 257 -4.97 -16.17 -10.99
CA ILE A 257 -6.12 -15.27 -10.76
C ILE A 257 -7.44 -16.07 -10.75
N ASP A 258 -7.65 -16.95 -11.74
CA ASP A 258 -8.83 -17.84 -11.72
C ASP A 258 -8.78 -18.82 -10.54
N GLY A 259 -7.59 -19.35 -10.23
CA GLY A 259 -7.36 -20.21 -9.08
C GLY A 259 -7.73 -19.54 -7.75
N LEU A 260 -7.38 -18.27 -7.58
CA LEU A 260 -7.82 -17.44 -6.45
C LEU A 260 -9.35 -17.30 -6.43
N ALA A 261 -9.95 -16.89 -7.56
CA ALA A 261 -11.38 -16.62 -7.66
C ALA A 261 -12.24 -17.87 -7.42
N SER A 262 -11.73 -19.04 -7.80
CA SER A 262 -12.37 -20.36 -7.64
C SER A 262 -12.00 -21.04 -6.32
N GLY A 263 -10.96 -20.56 -5.62
CA GLY A 263 -10.37 -21.18 -4.44
C GLY A 263 -11.05 -20.85 -3.11
N PRO A 264 -10.49 -21.40 -2.00
CA PRO A 264 -11.10 -21.34 -0.66
C PRO A 264 -11.20 -19.93 -0.08
N LEU A 265 -10.25 -19.04 -0.42
CA LEU A 265 -10.27 -17.65 0.06
C LEU A 265 -11.49 -16.87 -0.48
N CYS A 266 -12.07 -17.32 -1.59
CA CYS A 266 -13.24 -16.71 -2.22
C CYS A 266 -14.53 -17.50 -1.96
N GLU A 267 -14.54 -18.54 -1.11
CA GLU A 267 -15.70 -19.42 -0.90
C GLU A 267 -16.99 -18.68 -0.54
N THR A 268 -16.86 -17.64 0.28
CA THR A 268 -17.98 -16.82 0.77
C THR A 268 -18.47 -15.77 -0.23
N LEU A 269 -17.75 -15.57 -1.34
CA LEU A 269 -18.11 -14.60 -2.38
C LEU A 269 -19.19 -15.15 -3.30
N THR A 270 -20.11 -14.26 -3.68
CA THR A 270 -21.07 -14.48 -4.77
C THR A 270 -20.37 -14.53 -6.13
N GLU A 271 -21.00 -15.14 -7.13
CA GLU A 271 -20.42 -15.24 -8.48
C GLU A 271 -20.07 -13.87 -9.10
N PRO A 272 -20.91 -12.82 -9.00
CA PRO A 272 -20.52 -11.48 -9.48
C PRO A 272 -19.26 -10.92 -8.80
N GLN A 273 -19.04 -11.25 -7.51
CA GLN A 273 -17.84 -10.82 -6.79
C GLN A 273 -16.60 -11.59 -7.25
N ARG A 274 -16.73 -12.91 -7.48
CA ARG A 274 -15.65 -13.72 -8.07
C ARG A 274 -15.30 -13.24 -9.48
N ASN A 275 -16.31 -12.87 -10.28
CA ASN A 275 -16.09 -12.28 -11.60
C ASN A 275 -15.43 -10.90 -11.55
N ALA A 276 -15.60 -10.13 -10.47
CA ALA A 276 -14.84 -8.89 -10.30
C ALA A 276 -13.33 -9.15 -10.09
N ILE A 277 -12.96 -10.31 -9.53
CA ILE A 277 -11.56 -10.76 -9.41
C ILE A 277 -11.05 -11.24 -10.78
N ARG A 278 -11.81 -12.12 -11.46
CA ARG A 278 -11.45 -12.58 -12.81
C ARG A 278 -11.36 -11.43 -13.81
N TRP A 279 -12.16 -10.37 -13.67
CA TRP A 279 -12.05 -9.20 -14.55
C TRP A 279 -10.63 -8.59 -14.60
N ILE A 280 -9.80 -8.81 -13.58
CA ILE A 280 -8.41 -8.38 -13.58
C ILE A 280 -7.59 -9.08 -14.66
N ASP A 281 -7.78 -10.38 -14.90
CA ASP A 281 -7.10 -11.11 -15.99
C ASP A 281 -7.56 -10.58 -17.36
N LEU A 282 -8.88 -10.55 -17.60
CA LEU A 282 -9.46 -10.12 -18.87
C LEU A 282 -9.05 -8.69 -19.22
N TRP A 283 -9.05 -7.78 -18.24
CA TRP A 283 -8.68 -6.40 -18.48
C TRP A 283 -7.19 -6.26 -18.79
N ASP A 284 -6.33 -7.00 -18.09
CA ASP A 284 -4.87 -6.94 -18.33
C ASP A 284 -4.53 -7.47 -19.73
N GLU A 285 -5.09 -8.62 -20.11
CA GLU A 285 -4.93 -9.21 -21.44
C GLU A 285 -5.44 -8.27 -22.56
N LEU A 286 -6.61 -7.67 -22.37
CA LEU A 286 -7.19 -6.75 -23.37
C LEU A 286 -6.50 -5.37 -23.41
N SER A 287 -5.74 -5.00 -22.39
CA SER A 287 -5.04 -3.71 -22.31
C SER A 287 -3.57 -3.80 -22.72
N ASP A 288 -3.06 -5.00 -22.98
CA ASP A 288 -1.68 -5.24 -23.42
C ASP A 288 -1.54 -5.03 -24.93
N PHE A 289 -1.52 -3.76 -25.33
CA PHE A 289 -1.34 -3.37 -26.72
C PHE A 289 0.14 -3.23 -27.06
N PRO A 290 0.59 -3.79 -28.20
CA PRO A 290 1.94 -3.57 -28.69
C PRO A 290 2.18 -2.07 -28.94
N GLN A 291 3.39 -1.61 -28.66
CA GLN A 291 3.78 -0.24 -28.96
C GLN A 291 3.74 0.02 -30.48
N PRO A 292 3.52 1.27 -30.93
CA PRO A 292 3.45 1.59 -32.36
C PRO A 292 4.66 1.12 -33.17
N GLU A 293 5.83 1.07 -32.54
CA GLU A 293 7.10 0.59 -33.10
C GLU A 293 7.22 -0.94 -33.21
N GLU A 294 6.40 -1.71 -32.48
CA GLU A 294 6.40 -3.18 -32.45
C GLU A 294 5.59 -3.76 -33.62
N THR A 295 5.95 -3.36 -34.84
CA THR A 295 5.25 -3.67 -36.09
C THR A 295 4.89 -5.14 -36.29
N GLN A 296 5.70 -6.07 -35.81
CA GLN A 296 5.43 -7.51 -35.92
C GLN A 296 4.35 -7.98 -34.94
N ALA A 297 4.34 -7.46 -33.71
CA ALA A 297 3.31 -7.75 -32.72
C ALA A 297 1.97 -7.10 -33.12
N VAL A 298 2.01 -5.87 -33.67
CA VAL A 298 0.83 -5.20 -34.25
C VAL A 298 0.22 -6.02 -35.40
N GLN A 299 1.04 -6.60 -36.28
CA GLN A 299 0.55 -7.44 -37.39
C GLN A 299 -0.14 -8.72 -36.89
N SER A 300 0.38 -9.36 -35.84
CA SER A 300 -0.22 -10.54 -35.23
C SER A 300 -1.58 -10.27 -34.58
N TYR A 301 -1.85 -9.02 -34.16
CA TYR A 301 -3.16 -8.61 -33.62
C TYR A 301 -4.23 -8.36 -34.70
N LEU A 302 -3.83 -8.20 -35.97
CA LEU A 302 -4.74 -7.88 -37.09
C LEU A 302 -5.09 -9.10 -37.96
N SER A 303 -4.49 -10.26 -37.68
CA SER A 303 -4.66 -11.53 -38.41
C SER A 303 -5.56 -12.50 -37.67
#